data_AF-A0A176RUL3-F1
#
_entry.id   AF-A0A176RUL3-F1
#
_cell.length_a   1.000
_cell.length_b   1.000
_cell.length_c   1.000
_cell.angle_alpha   90.00
_cell.angle_beta   90.00
_cell.angle_gamma   90.00
#
_symmetry.space_group_name_H-M   'P 1'
#
loop_
_entity.id
_entity.type
_entity.pdbx_description
1 polymer ?
#
loop_
_entity_poly.entity_id
_entity_poly.type
_entity_poly.pdbx_seq_one_letter_code
_entity_poly.pdbx_strand_id
1 'polypeptide(L)' 'MAKLIVEQAKCIREQESVNQVALSGGVFQNRVLTETAVAMLEQAGFIVIIPAQIPVNDAGISFGQVIEFGFKGQ' A
#
# COMPACT_ATOMS: atom_id res chain seq x y z
N MET A 1 5.71 -2.20 -14.26
CA MET A 1 4.74 -2.31 -13.14
C MET A 1 5.05 -1.31 -12.02
N ALA A 2 6.19 -1.39 -11.32
CA ALA A 2 6.55 -0.46 -10.23
C ALA A 2 6.44 1.04 -10.62
N LYS A 3 6.93 1.43 -11.80
CA LYS A 3 6.77 2.81 -12.30
C LYS A 3 5.30 3.25 -12.38
N LEU A 4 4.39 2.38 -12.80
CA LEU A 4 2.96 2.72 -12.91
C LEU A 4 2.35 2.98 -11.54
N ILE A 5 2.75 2.20 -10.52
CA ILE A 5 2.32 2.41 -9.13
C ILE A 5 2.72 3.81 -8.65
N VAL A 6 3.95 4.22 -8.91
CA VAL A 6 4.47 5.54 -8.51
C VAL A 6 3.72 6.69 -9.21
N GLU A 7 3.47 6.55 -10.51
CA GLU A 7 2.75 7.58 -11.26
C GLU A 7 1.28 7.70 -10.80
N GLN A 8 0.61 6.59 -10.48
CA GLN A 8 -0.72 6.65 -9.87
C GLN A 8 -0.70 7.29 -8.49
N ALA A 9 0.26 6.95 -7.63
CA ALA A 9 0.40 7.55 -6.30
C ALA A 9 0.60 9.07 -6.37
N LYS A 10 1.42 9.57 -7.32
CA LYS A 10 1.61 11.01 -7.55
C LYS A 10 0.31 11.70 -7.97
N CYS A 11 -0.41 11.11 -8.94
CA CYS A 11 -1.68 11.65 -9.41
C CYS A 11 -2.70 11.77 -8.26
N ILE A 12 -2.82 10.74 -7.42
CA ILE A 12 -3.71 10.76 -6.26
C ILE A 12 -3.24 11.78 -5.22
N ARG A 13 -1.93 11.93 -4.97
CA ARG A 13 -1.40 12.94 -4.05
C ARG A 13 -1.76 14.37 -4.48
N GLU A 14 -1.72 14.65 -5.78
CA GLU A 14 -2.10 15.96 -6.32
C GLU A 14 -3.58 16.28 -6.09
N GLN A 15 -4.44 15.27 -6.07
CA GLN A 15 -5.89 15.41 -5.90
C GLN A 15 -6.31 15.43 -4.43
N GLU A 16 -5.74 14.53 -3.62
CA GLU A 16 -6.22 14.21 -2.27
C GLU A 16 -5.25 14.68 -1.16
N SER A 17 -4.11 15.29 -1.51
CA SER A 17 -3.08 15.73 -0.56
C SER A 17 -2.54 14.65 0.38
N VAL A 18 -2.58 13.38 -0.05
CA VAL A 18 -2.06 12.23 0.72
C VAL A 18 -0.60 11.95 0.41
N ASN A 19 0.21 11.65 1.43
CA ASN A 19 1.65 11.34 1.26
C ASN A 19 2.06 9.96 1.79
N GLN A 20 1.12 9.16 2.28
CA GLN A 20 1.36 7.80 2.76
C GLN A 20 0.79 6.79 1.76
N VAL A 21 1.55 5.75 1.45
CA VAL A 21 1.14 4.67 0.54
C VAL A 21 1.36 3.34 1.23
N ALA A 22 0.30 2.57 1.42
CA ALA A 22 0.39 1.19 1.88
C ALA A 22 0.38 0.22 0.69
N LEU A 23 1.32 -0.72 0.64
CA LEU A 23 1.35 -1.78 -0.37
C LEU A 23 0.78 -3.06 0.24
N SER A 24 -0.37 -3.51 -0.26
CA SER A 24 -1.06 -4.71 0.22
C SER A 24 -1.65 -5.54 -0.93
N GLY A 25 -1.98 -6.80 -0.68
CA GLY A 25 -2.44 -7.79 -1.67
C GLY A 25 -1.33 -8.75 -2.11
N GLY A 26 -1.69 -9.99 -2.45
CA GLY A 26 -0.73 -11.08 -2.71
C GLY A 26 0.32 -10.80 -3.80
N VAL A 27 0.05 -9.87 -4.72
CA VAL A 27 1.01 -9.40 -5.75
C VAL A 27 2.29 -8.84 -5.11
N PHE A 28 2.18 -8.19 -3.96
CA PHE A 28 3.33 -7.63 -3.22
C PHE A 28 4.08 -8.66 -2.36
N GLN A 29 3.76 -9.95 -2.50
CA GLN A 29 4.68 -11.02 -2.09
C GLN A 29 5.80 -11.22 -3.10
N ASN A 30 5.67 -10.67 -4.32
CA ASN A 30 6.78 -10.62 -5.26
C ASN A 30 7.84 -9.65 -4.75
N ARG A 31 8.95 -10.20 -4.25
CA ARG A 31 10.07 -9.44 -3.67
C ARG A 31 10.61 -8.37 -4.61
N VAL A 32 10.90 -8.73 -5.85
CA VAL A 32 11.49 -7.81 -6.84
C VAL A 32 10.57 -6.63 -7.12
N LEU A 33 9.28 -6.90 -7.35
CA LEU A 33 8.29 -5.85 -7.58
C LEU A 33 8.17 -4.92 -6.36
N THR A 34 8.10 -5.51 -5.16
CA THR A 34 7.87 -4.78 -3.91
C THR A 34 9.05 -3.90 -3.55
N GLU A 35 10.27 -4.44 -3.55
CA GLU A 35 11.49 -3.66 -3.28
C GLU A 35 11.67 -2.53 -4.30
N THR A 36 11.41 -2.80 -5.58
CA THR A 36 11.48 -1.76 -6.63
C THR A 36 10.42 -0.69 -6.42
N ALA A 37 9.18 -1.06 -6.10
CA ALA A 37 8.09 -0.10 -5.87
C ALA A 37 8.34 0.75 -4.63
N VAL A 38 8.79 0.15 -3.52
CA VAL A 38 9.15 0.85 -2.28
C VAL A 38 10.23 1.89 -2.56
N ALA A 39 11.36 1.49 -3.15
CA ALA A 39 12.47 2.40 -3.41
C ALA A 39 12.06 3.59 -4.30
N MET A 40 11.26 3.34 -5.35
CA MET A 40 10.81 4.41 -6.23
C MET A 40 9.78 5.35 -5.58
N LEU A 41 8.89 4.82 -4.71
CA LEU A 41 7.92 5.62 -3.97
C LEU A 41 8.63 6.50 -2.92
N GLU A 42 9.58 5.94 -2.18
CA GLU A 42 10.39 6.69 -1.20
C GLU A 42 11.21 7.79 -1.89
N GLN A 43 11.81 7.50 -3.04
CA GLN A 43 12.51 8.50 -3.85
C GLN A 43 11.57 9.62 -4.34
N ALA A 44 10.30 9.32 -4.56
CA ALA A 44 9.26 10.30 -4.90
C ALA A 44 8.66 11.04 -3.67
N GLY A 45 9.23 10.83 -2.48
CA GLY A 45 8.89 11.52 -1.24
C GLY A 45 7.70 10.93 -0.48
N PHE A 46 7.23 9.72 -0.85
CA PHE A 46 6.16 9.05 -0.11
C PHE A 46 6.69 8.33 1.13
N ILE A 47 5.84 8.24 2.15
CA ILE A 47 6.03 7.33 3.28
C ILE A 47 5.38 5.99 2.89
N VAL A 48 6.18 4.94 2.77
CA VAL A 48 5.69 3.63 2.33
C VAL A 48 5.46 2.70 3.52
N ILE A 49 4.30 2.05 3.55
CA ILE A 49 3.89 1.12 4.61
C ILE A 49 3.77 -0.28 4.02
N ILE A 50 4.46 -1.26 4.61
CA ILE A 50 4.38 -2.67 4.25
C ILE A 50 3.87 -3.46 5.46
N PRO A 51 2.82 -4.30 5.33
CA PRO A 51 2.36 -5.16 6.42
C PRO A 51 3.45 -6.14 6.84
N ALA A 52 3.83 -6.11 8.12
CA ALA A 52 4.87 -6.98 8.69
C ALA A 52 4.30 -8.13 9.55
N GLN A 53 3.17 -7.90 10.22
CA GLN A 53 2.58 -8.85 11.17
C GLN A 53 1.37 -9.60 10.61
N ILE A 54 0.71 -9.02 9.59
CA ILE A 54 -0.44 -9.61 8.92
C ILE A 54 0.00 -10.06 7.53
N PRO A 55 -0.38 -11.28 7.09
CA PRO A 55 -0.12 -11.71 5.72
C PRO A 55 -0.65 -10.68 4.72
N VAL A 56 0.19 -10.30 3.77
CA VAL A 56 -0.15 -9.33 2.71
C VAL A 56 -1.18 -9.91 1.73
N ASN A 57 -1.41 -11.22 1.74
CA ASN A 57 -2.34 -11.92 0.86
C ASN A 57 -3.73 -12.13 1.50
N ASP A 58 -4.57 -12.95 0.85
CA ASP A 58 -5.97 -13.15 1.24
C ASP A 58 -6.17 -13.66 2.67
N ALA A 59 -5.15 -14.28 3.26
CA ALA A 59 -5.17 -14.68 4.67
C ALA A 59 -5.28 -13.48 5.63
N GLY A 60 -4.95 -12.27 5.19
CA GLY A 60 -5.10 -11.02 5.94
C GLY A 60 -6.42 -10.26 5.69
N ILE A 61 -7.29 -10.70 4.76
CA ILE A 61 -8.50 -9.95 4.39
C ILE A 61 -9.50 -9.85 5.54
N SER A 62 -9.72 -10.94 6.27
CA SER A 62 -10.67 -10.97 7.39
C SER A 62 -10.30 -9.96 8.49
N PHE A 63 -9.00 -9.74 8.71
CA PHE A 63 -8.51 -8.73 9.64
C PHE A 63 -8.94 -7.32 9.20
N GLY A 64 -8.72 -6.97 7.93
CA GLY A 64 -9.14 -5.67 7.38
C GLY A 64 -10.65 -5.44 7.48
N GLN A 65 -11.46 -6.47 7.21
CA GLN A 65 -12.92 -6.40 7.29
C GLN A 65 -13.42 -6.13 8.72
N VAL A 66 -12.83 -6.78 9.72
CA VAL A 66 -13.19 -6.56 11.13
C VAL A 66 -12.86 -5.13 11.55
N ILE A 67 -11.68 -4.62 11.17
CA ILE A 67 -11.27 -3.23 11.46
C ILE A 67 -12.18 -2.23 10.75
N GLU A 68 -12.51 -2.45 9.47
CA GLU A 68 -13.42 -1.58 8.72
C GLU A 68 -14.81 -1.51 9.35
N PHE A 69 -15.37 -2.68 9.73
CA PHE A 69 -16.66 -2.75 10.42
C PHE A 69 -16.63 -1.99 11.75
N GLY A 70 -15.57 -2.19 12.55
CA GLY A 70 -15.40 -1.49 13.82
C GLY A 70 -15.25 0.02 13.67
N PHE A 71 -14.59 0.49 12.60
CA PHE A 71 -14.42 1.92 12.32
C PHE A 71 -15.72 2.59 11.86
N LYS A 72 -16.52 1.92 11.01
CA LYS A 72 -17.82 2.43 10.55
C LYS A 72 -18.90 2.44 11.64
N GLY A 73 -18.69 1.73 12.74
CA GLY A 73 -19.62 1.65 13.87
C GLY A 73 -19.48 2.78 14.90
N GLN A 74 -18.64 3.79 14.64
CA GLN A 74 -18.49 5.01 15.44
C GLN A 74 -19.15 6.22 14.77
#